data_AF-A0A6N2RLI0-F1
#
_entry.id   AF-A0A6N2RLI0-F1
#
_cell.length_a   1.000
_cell.length_b   1.000
_cell.length_c   1.000
_cell.angle_alpha   90.00
_cell.angle_beta   90.00
_cell.angle_gamma   90.00
#
_symmetry.space_group_name_H-M   'P 1'
#
loop_
_entity.id
_entity.type
_entity.pdbx_description
1 polymer ?
#
loop_
_entity_poly.entity_id
_entity_poly.type
_entity_poly.pdbx_seq_one_letter_code
_entity_poly.pdbx_strand_id
1 'polypeptide(L)'
;MADFILLDENFSDFPIGEFPYDKNHSAMGEYHFIHYPGYYGKWYDPVCNHTYNGQGASWIISEYNGKHFMEQMRIRNDKPHRTFPMLTSGDRFWRDYTITASVRMFTTKWGNAGIGFCCQNSANLLVLVFEDHELRLEYRHKEEVSIIESAPFDYNCDDTYVLKAEIKGSHVICSVDDKVYFDLDTEYARQGGKVAITATIPTQFGFVNVTTSESTAASIDAARNAYKAECEDAQAHYPKMKLLKKIDLKGCGTGRQLRFGHLLGNGEYQMVMAQCQKRVNRDAYGTISCLTAFDLDGNILWQHGEPTDNHDIGTISADMPMQIYDIDGDGFDEVITAKNFEVLILDGRTGEVKKRAKTPFSTPEEDGTIIGVPDKIYAFDRINPDGMRICNFRGLEKPRDILIKDRYCRVYALNDDLEVMWHFQSDKNT
;
A
#
# COMPACT_ATOMS: atom_id res chain seq x y z
N MET A 1 23.48 -32.76 15.09
CA MET A 1 23.67 -31.33 15.40
C MET A 1 22.29 -30.78 15.70
N ALA A 2 22.14 -29.93 16.72
CA ALA A 2 20.84 -29.35 17.00
C ALA A 2 20.47 -28.40 15.84
N ASP A 3 19.22 -28.45 15.40
CA ASP A 3 18.73 -27.55 14.37
C ASP A 3 18.62 -26.13 14.95
N PHE A 4 19.09 -25.13 14.20
CA PHE A 4 18.93 -23.72 14.53
C PHE A 4 17.53 -23.25 14.14
N ILE A 5 16.81 -22.61 15.06
CA ILE A 5 15.44 -22.15 14.84
C ILE A 5 15.44 -20.75 14.20
N LEU A 6 14.93 -20.64 12.98
CA LEU A 6 14.66 -19.36 12.32
C LEU A 6 13.28 -18.80 12.72
N LEU A 7 12.29 -19.68 12.85
CA LEU A 7 10.93 -19.38 13.29
C LEU A 7 10.37 -20.56 14.09
N ASP A 8 9.72 -20.27 15.20
CA ASP A 8 8.90 -21.20 15.97
C ASP A 8 7.65 -20.42 16.35
N GLU A 9 6.53 -20.79 15.75
CA GLU A 9 5.27 -20.07 15.83
C GLU A 9 4.13 -21.05 16.12
N ASN A 10 3.36 -20.76 17.16
CA ASN A 10 2.17 -21.52 17.56
C ASN A 10 0.95 -20.62 17.75
N PHE A 11 1.08 -19.33 17.42
CA PHE A 11 0.07 -18.28 17.48
C PHE A 11 -0.49 -17.98 18.88
N SER A 12 0.05 -18.58 19.95
CA SER A 12 -0.47 -18.41 21.32
C SER A 12 -0.30 -16.99 21.87
N ASP A 13 0.70 -16.26 21.41
CA ASP A 13 0.95 -14.86 21.80
C ASP A 13 0.02 -13.86 21.09
N PHE A 14 -0.74 -14.33 20.08
CA PHE A 14 -1.66 -13.46 19.35
C PHE A 14 -3.00 -13.32 20.08
N PRO A 15 -3.56 -12.09 20.16
CA PRO A 15 -4.90 -11.90 20.70
C PRO A 15 -5.95 -12.51 19.76
N ILE A 16 -7.03 -13.06 20.34
CA ILE A 16 -8.18 -13.56 19.58
C ILE A 16 -8.86 -12.42 18.83
N GLY A 17 -9.15 -12.62 17.54
CA GLY A 17 -9.79 -11.63 16.68
C GLY A 17 -9.04 -11.40 15.37
N GLU A 18 -9.17 -10.21 14.79
CA GLU A 18 -8.58 -9.87 13.49
C GLU A 18 -7.04 -9.78 13.60
N PHE A 19 -6.31 -10.48 12.73
CA PHE A 19 -4.88 -10.21 12.55
C PHE A 19 -4.70 -8.83 11.93
N PRO A 20 -3.74 -7.99 12.39
CA PRO A 20 -3.58 -6.62 11.88
C PRO A 20 -3.48 -6.54 10.36
N TYR A 21 -4.28 -5.67 9.75
CA TYR A 21 -4.41 -5.58 8.30
C TYR A 21 -4.89 -4.19 7.87
N ASP A 22 -4.81 -3.90 6.57
CA ASP A 22 -5.53 -2.75 6.01
C ASP A 22 -7.03 -3.02 5.96
N LYS A 23 -7.80 -2.44 6.87
CA LYS A 23 -9.28 -2.52 6.88
C LYS A 23 -9.91 -2.14 5.54
N ASN A 24 -9.28 -1.23 4.80
CA ASN A 24 -9.76 -0.79 3.50
C ASN A 24 -9.21 -1.65 2.35
N HIS A 25 -8.23 -2.52 2.60
CA HIS A 25 -7.44 -3.28 1.61
C HIS A 25 -7.04 -2.43 0.40
N SER A 26 -6.62 -1.21 0.70
CA SER A 26 -6.36 -0.15 -0.24
C SER A 26 -4.89 -0.12 -0.64
N ALA A 27 -4.59 0.65 -1.67
CA ALA A 27 -3.21 0.96 -2.05
C ALA A 27 -2.56 2.01 -1.13
N MET A 28 -3.11 2.30 0.06
CA MET A 28 -2.66 3.43 0.88
C MET A 28 -1.19 3.32 1.29
N GLY A 29 -0.67 2.10 1.46
CA GLY A 29 0.74 1.85 1.73
C GLY A 29 1.71 2.30 0.62
N GLU A 30 1.22 2.52 -0.61
CA GLU A 30 2.02 3.10 -1.70
C GLU A 30 2.20 4.62 -1.54
N TYR A 31 1.26 5.29 -0.85
CA TYR A 31 1.19 6.74 -0.76
C TYR A 31 1.57 7.26 0.62
N HIS A 32 1.42 6.43 1.65
CA HIS A 32 1.61 6.79 3.05
C HIS A 32 2.35 5.68 3.78
N PHE A 33 3.12 6.07 4.78
CA PHE A 33 3.62 5.12 5.77
C PHE A 33 2.47 4.76 6.72
N ILE A 34 1.90 3.57 6.54
CA ILE A 34 0.80 3.07 7.37
C ILE A 34 1.33 2.10 8.41
N HIS A 35 1.02 2.40 9.68
CA HIS A 35 1.21 1.47 10.77
C HIS A 35 -0.14 0.88 11.18
N TYR A 36 -0.37 -0.40 10.89
CA TYR A 36 -1.60 -1.07 11.28
C TYR A 36 -1.56 -1.36 12.79
N PRO A 37 -2.58 -0.92 13.55
CA PRO A 37 -2.61 -1.17 14.98
C PRO A 37 -2.80 -2.66 15.27
N GLY A 38 -2.16 -3.14 16.33
CA GLY A 38 -2.28 -4.52 16.82
C GLY A 38 -0.98 -5.31 16.70
N TYR A 39 -0.98 -6.51 17.27
CA TYR A 39 0.18 -7.39 17.30
C TYR A 39 0.20 -8.29 16.07
N TYR A 40 1.25 -8.16 15.25
CA TYR A 40 1.46 -8.98 14.03
C TYR A 40 2.64 -9.95 14.18
N GLY A 41 3.33 -9.97 15.34
CA GLY A 41 4.48 -10.83 15.59
C GLY A 41 5.55 -10.74 14.49
N LYS A 42 5.97 -11.90 13.96
CA LYS A 42 6.93 -12.00 12.85
C LYS A 42 6.26 -12.09 11.48
N TRP A 43 4.96 -11.81 11.39
CA TRP A 43 4.16 -12.00 10.19
C TRP A 43 3.81 -10.68 9.52
N TYR A 44 3.69 -10.73 8.20
CA TYR A 44 3.27 -9.63 7.36
C TYR A 44 2.29 -10.14 6.31
N ASP A 45 1.18 -9.42 6.11
CA ASP A 45 0.25 -9.62 5.00
C ASP A 45 0.67 -8.74 3.81
N PRO A 46 1.28 -9.31 2.76
CA PRO A 46 1.70 -8.56 1.57
C PRO A 46 0.56 -8.37 0.54
N VAL A 47 -0.66 -8.87 0.78
CA VAL A 47 -1.70 -8.95 -0.24
C VAL A 47 -2.66 -7.76 -0.13
N CYS A 48 -2.55 -6.83 -1.09
CA CYS A 48 -3.44 -5.70 -1.22
C CYS A 48 -4.49 -5.96 -2.31
N ASN A 49 -5.78 -6.02 -1.94
CA ASN A 49 -6.87 -6.18 -2.89
C ASN A 49 -8.08 -5.31 -2.52
N HIS A 50 -8.29 -4.25 -3.28
CA HIS A 50 -9.32 -3.24 -3.03
C HIS A 50 -10.76 -3.77 -3.08
N THR A 51 -10.98 -4.99 -3.59
CA THR A 51 -12.28 -5.65 -3.60
C THR A 51 -12.64 -6.26 -2.24
N TYR A 52 -11.66 -6.45 -1.34
CA TYR A 52 -11.87 -6.93 0.03
C TYR A 52 -12.36 -5.84 0.99
N ASN A 53 -12.34 -4.57 0.57
CA ASN A 53 -12.79 -3.46 1.39
C ASN A 53 -14.23 -3.72 1.90
N GLY A 54 -14.42 -3.58 3.21
CA GLY A 54 -15.72 -3.78 3.86
C GLY A 54 -16.13 -5.24 4.04
N GLN A 55 -15.27 -6.21 3.73
CA GLN A 55 -15.55 -7.65 3.85
C GLN A 55 -14.86 -8.31 5.06
N GLY A 56 -14.56 -7.55 6.12
CA GLY A 56 -13.86 -8.06 7.32
C GLY A 56 -12.36 -8.25 7.10
N ALA A 57 -11.69 -9.01 7.98
CA ALA A 57 -10.26 -9.30 7.91
C ALA A 57 -9.91 -10.42 6.91
N SER A 58 -8.70 -10.38 6.36
CA SER A 58 -8.16 -11.49 5.54
C SER A 58 -7.77 -12.69 6.40
N TRP A 59 -7.30 -12.41 7.61
CA TRP A 59 -6.75 -13.36 8.55
C TRP A 59 -7.30 -13.07 9.95
N ILE A 60 -7.62 -14.13 10.70
CA ILE A 60 -8.05 -14.02 12.09
C ILE A 60 -7.29 -15.01 12.96
N ILE A 61 -7.27 -14.72 14.25
CA ILE A 61 -6.81 -15.61 15.30
C ILE A 61 -8.05 -16.19 15.97
N SER A 62 -8.20 -17.52 15.90
CA SER A 62 -9.24 -18.27 16.59
C SER A 62 -8.64 -19.09 17.72
N GLU A 63 -9.51 -19.59 18.61
CA GLU A 63 -9.11 -20.48 19.70
C GLU A 63 -10.02 -21.71 19.75
N TYR A 64 -9.41 -22.86 19.99
CA TYR A 64 -10.13 -24.09 20.30
C TYR A 64 -9.31 -24.97 21.26
N ASN A 65 -9.93 -25.34 22.39
CA ASN A 65 -9.35 -26.17 23.45
C ASN A 65 -8.00 -25.67 24.01
N GLY A 66 -7.89 -24.37 24.22
CA GLY A 66 -6.70 -23.68 24.73
C GLY A 66 -5.60 -23.48 23.70
N LYS A 67 -5.84 -23.79 22.41
CA LYS A 67 -4.86 -23.60 21.33
C LYS A 67 -5.34 -22.50 20.37
N HIS A 68 -4.44 -21.60 20.01
CA HIS A 68 -4.69 -20.57 19.03
C HIS A 68 -4.38 -21.06 17.61
N PHE A 69 -5.09 -20.51 16.63
CA PHE A 69 -4.89 -20.80 15.23
C PHE A 69 -4.95 -19.53 14.39
N MET A 70 -4.11 -19.46 13.37
CA MET A 70 -4.21 -18.45 12.32
C MET A 70 -5.13 -18.97 11.22
N GLU A 71 -6.19 -18.26 10.91
CA GLU A 71 -7.19 -18.69 9.91
C GLU A 71 -7.33 -17.69 8.76
N GLN A 72 -7.30 -18.19 7.53
CA GLN A 72 -7.57 -17.42 6.32
C GLN A 72 -9.10 -17.30 6.11
N MET A 73 -9.57 -16.12 5.69
CA MET A 73 -11.01 -15.85 5.47
C MET A 73 -11.40 -15.41 4.04
N ARG A 74 -10.44 -15.28 3.11
CA ARG A 74 -10.66 -14.78 1.73
C ARG A 74 -11.02 -15.86 0.73
N ILE A 75 -12.18 -15.68 0.08
CA ILE A 75 -12.74 -16.63 -0.90
C ILE A 75 -12.84 -16.09 -2.33
N ARG A 76 -12.76 -14.77 -2.54
CA ARG A 76 -12.90 -14.12 -3.86
C ARG A 76 -11.55 -13.63 -4.35
N ASN A 77 -10.80 -14.47 -5.03
CA ASN A 77 -9.38 -14.21 -5.30
C ASN A 77 -9.07 -14.04 -6.79
N ASP A 78 -10.08 -13.73 -7.60
CA ASP A 78 -10.02 -13.61 -9.06
C ASP A 78 -10.14 -12.16 -9.57
N LYS A 79 -10.38 -11.20 -8.67
CA LYS A 79 -10.59 -9.79 -9.01
C LYS A 79 -9.74 -8.86 -8.14
N PRO A 80 -9.24 -7.73 -8.68
CA PRO A 80 -9.27 -7.36 -10.11
C PRO A 80 -8.36 -8.24 -10.98
N HIS A 81 -7.43 -8.95 -10.36
CA HIS A 81 -6.56 -9.97 -10.93
C HIS A 81 -6.51 -11.17 -9.99
N ARG A 82 -5.94 -12.29 -10.44
CA ARG A 82 -5.75 -13.45 -9.57
C ARG A 82 -4.82 -13.09 -8.42
N THR A 83 -5.26 -13.35 -7.19
CA THR A 83 -4.50 -13.09 -5.96
C THR A 83 -4.36 -14.36 -5.13
N PHE A 84 -3.31 -14.45 -4.33
CA PHE A 84 -3.05 -15.57 -3.44
C PHE A 84 -2.91 -15.04 -2.02
N PRO A 85 -3.99 -15.02 -1.22
CA PRO A 85 -3.90 -14.60 0.17
C PRO A 85 -2.82 -15.39 0.90
N MET A 86 -1.93 -14.67 1.57
CA MET A 86 -0.81 -15.27 2.30
C MET A 86 -0.37 -14.38 3.45
N LEU A 87 0.27 -15.00 4.45
CA LEU A 87 1.12 -14.31 5.41
C LEU A 87 2.55 -14.78 5.19
N THR A 88 3.49 -13.84 5.27
CA THR A 88 4.93 -14.12 5.08
C THR A 88 5.73 -13.86 6.34
N SER A 89 6.80 -14.62 6.54
CA SER A 89 7.78 -14.42 7.62
C SER A 89 9.20 -14.69 7.15
N GLY A 90 10.17 -14.09 7.83
CA GLY A 90 11.58 -14.15 7.49
C GLY A 90 12.05 -13.03 6.57
N ASP A 91 13.26 -13.17 6.05
CA ASP A 91 13.89 -12.15 5.19
C ASP A 91 14.47 -12.77 3.91
N ARG A 92 15.02 -11.90 3.05
CA ARG A 92 15.54 -12.29 1.73
C ARG A 92 16.79 -13.19 1.77
N PHE A 93 17.45 -13.30 2.92
CA PHE A 93 18.71 -14.05 3.06
C PHE A 93 18.50 -15.49 3.50
N TRP A 94 17.29 -15.84 3.96
CA TRP A 94 16.95 -17.20 4.34
C TRP A 94 17.19 -18.17 3.19
N ARG A 95 17.84 -19.30 3.49
CA ARG A 95 18.16 -20.36 2.52
C ARG A 95 18.43 -21.65 3.27
N ASP A 96 18.48 -22.75 2.55
CA ASP A 96 18.84 -24.07 3.06
C ASP A 96 18.14 -24.40 4.39
N TYR A 97 16.81 -24.29 4.40
CA TYR A 97 15.97 -24.44 5.59
C TYR A 97 14.89 -25.48 5.37
N THR A 98 14.31 -25.92 6.48
CA THR A 98 13.12 -26.75 6.53
C THR A 98 11.96 -25.92 7.08
N ILE A 99 10.86 -25.85 6.35
CA ILE A 99 9.58 -25.34 6.86
C ILE A 99 8.65 -26.50 7.14
N THR A 100 7.99 -26.47 8.30
CA THR A 100 6.93 -27.39 8.69
C THR A 100 5.74 -26.60 9.21
N ALA A 101 4.53 -26.87 8.73
CA ALA A 101 3.31 -26.23 9.24
C ALA A 101 2.13 -27.22 9.27
N SER A 102 1.28 -27.08 10.30
CA SER A 102 -0.01 -27.78 10.31
C SER A 102 -1.05 -27.00 9.51
N VAL A 103 -1.81 -27.68 8.67
CA VAL A 103 -2.85 -27.11 7.82
C VAL A 103 -4.12 -27.94 7.95
N ARG A 104 -5.26 -27.29 8.18
CA ARG A 104 -6.59 -27.87 8.10
C ARG A 104 -7.46 -27.00 7.20
N MET A 105 -8.00 -27.59 6.14
CA MET A 105 -8.95 -26.90 5.27
C MET A 105 -10.36 -27.00 5.85
N PHE A 106 -11.17 -25.96 5.72
CA PHE A 106 -12.60 -26.01 6.08
C PHE A 106 -13.51 -26.26 4.88
N THR A 107 -12.96 -26.25 3.67
CA THR A 107 -13.65 -26.64 2.44
C THR A 107 -12.67 -27.36 1.53
N THR A 108 -13.14 -28.44 0.89
CA THR A 108 -12.37 -29.19 -0.10
C THR A 108 -12.97 -29.08 -1.51
N LYS A 109 -14.03 -28.27 -1.65
CA LYS A 109 -14.85 -28.18 -2.87
C LYS A 109 -14.19 -27.41 -4.02
N TRP A 110 -13.26 -26.51 -3.71
CA TRP A 110 -12.60 -25.61 -4.64
C TRP A 110 -11.42 -24.94 -3.92
N GLY A 111 -10.55 -24.27 -4.68
CA GLY A 111 -9.42 -23.51 -4.13
C GLY A 111 -8.30 -24.39 -3.58
N ASN A 112 -7.36 -23.75 -2.89
CA ASN A 112 -6.15 -24.39 -2.40
C ASN A 112 -5.65 -23.81 -1.09
N ALA A 113 -4.84 -24.61 -0.38
CA ALA A 113 -4.21 -24.22 0.87
C ALA A 113 -2.89 -24.96 1.07
N GLY A 114 -1.92 -24.29 1.70
CA GLY A 114 -0.65 -24.92 2.07
C GLY A 114 0.42 -23.92 2.51
N ILE A 115 1.67 -24.27 2.23
CA ILE A 115 2.85 -23.50 2.62
C ILE A 115 3.58 -22.95 1.39
N GLY A 116 4.19 -21.79 1.56
CA GLY A 116 5.10 -21.19 0.59
C GLY A 116 6.53 -21.12 1.12
N PHE A 117 7.50 -21.28 0.23
CA PHE A 117 8.92 -21.24 0.54
C PHE A 117 9.72 -20.70 -0.64
N CYS A 118 10.97 -20.36 -0.36
CA CYS A 118 11.81 -19.56 -1.23
C CYS A 118 11.08 -18.30 -1.74
N CYS A 119 10.35 -17.62 -0.85
CA CYS A 119 9.50 -16.48 -1.20
C CYS A 119 10.30 -15.19 -1.30
N GLN A 120 10.41 -14.65 -2.52
CA GLN A 120 11.01 -13.34 -2.77
C GLN A 120 10.01 -12.24 -2.43
N ASN A 121 8.78 -12.40 -2.92
CA ASN A 121 7.63 -11.54 -2.67
C ASN A 121 6.32 -12.34 -2.86
N SER A 122 5.17 -11.73 -2.60
CA SER A 122 3.85 -12.38 -2.70
C SER A 122 3.46 -12.90 -4.08
N ALA A 123 4.25 -12.59 -5.09
CA ALA A 123 4.06 -12.96 -6.49
C ALA A 123 5.25 -13.74 -7.06
N ASN A 124 6.18 -14.22 -6.24
CA ASN A 124 7.30 -15.05 -6.68
C ASN A 124 7.77 -15.97 -5.54
N LEU A 125 7.36 -17.24 -5.61
CA LEU A 125 7.64 -18.26 -4.60
C LEU A 125 7.33 -19.67 -5.11
N LEU A 126 7.91 -20.66 -4.45
CA LEU A 126 7.44 -22.05 -4.51
C LEU A 126 6.34 -22.25 -3.48
N VAL A 127 5.38 -23.12 -3.79
CA VAL A 127 4.32 -23.52 -2.86
C VAL A 127 4.10 -25.02 -2.87
N LEU A 128 3.82 -25.58 -1.70
CA LEU A 128 3.31 -26.93 -1.54
C LEU A 128 1.87 -26.80 -1.06
N VAL A 129 0.91 -27.20 -1.89
CA VAL A 129 -0.52 -26.98 -1.63
C VAL A 129 -1.35 -28.22 -1.91
N PHE A 130 -2.49 -28.31 -1.20
CA PHE A 130 -3.59 -29.17 -1.57
C PHE A 130 -4.52 -28.44 -2.55
N GLU A 131 -4.80 -29.06 -3.69
CA GLU A 131 -5.76 -28.57 -4.68
C GLU A 131 -6.29 -29.72 -5.53
N ASP A 132 -7.59 -29.74 -5.82
CA ASP A 132 -8.23 -30.70 -6.74
C ASP A 132 -7.90 -32.18 -6.44
N HIS A 133 -7.96 -32.58 -5.16
CA HIS A 133 -7.62 -33.93 -4.69
C HIS A 133 -6.17 -34.36 -4.99
N GLU A 134 -5.27 -33.39 -5.14
CA GLU A 134 -3.85 -33.60 -5.30
C GLU A 134 -3.06 -32.79 -4.26
N LEU A 135 -1.89 -33.31 -3.91
CA LEU A 135 -0.78 -32.51 -3.42
C LEU A 135 -0.03 -31.98 -4.63
N ARG A 136 0.27 -30.68 -4.67
CA ARG A 136 0.99 -30.03 -5.77
C ARG A 136 2.18 -29.24 -5.25
N LEU A 137 3.32 -29.42 -5.89
CA LEU A 137 4.45 -28.49 -5.81
C LEU A 137 4.34 -27.54 -7.00
N GLU A 138 4.14 -26.26 -6.73
CA GLU A 138 3.95 -25.25 -7.77
C GLU A 138 5.00 -24.13 -7.66
N TYR A 139 5.34 -23.53 -8.79
CA TYR A 139 5.98 -22.24 -8.85
C TYR A 139 4.93 -21.18 -9.21
N ARG A 140 4.83 -20.13 -8.40
CA ARG A 140 3.92 -19.00 -8.65
C ARG A 140 4.74 -17.79 -9.06
N HIS A 141 4.43 -17.24 -10.23
CA HIS A 141 4.98 -15.97 -10.70
C HIS A 141 3.86 -15.04 -11.19
N LYS A 142 3.61 -13.96 -10.45
CA LYS A 142 2.46 -13.07 -10.66
C LYS A 142 1.16 -13.88 -10.59
N GLU A 143 0.39 -13.91 -11.67
CA GLU A 143 -0.86 -14.67 -11.77
C GLU A 143 -0.63 -16.10 -12.30
N GLU A 144 0.55 -16.38 -12.83
CA GLU A 144 0.91 -17.65 -13.45
C GLU A 144 1.26 -18.67 -12.37
N VAL A 145 0.71 -19.87 -12.52
CA VAL A 145 0.97 -21.03 -11.67
C VAL A 145 1.48 -22.14 -12.56
N SER A 146 2.70 -22.59 -12.31
CA SER A 146 3.33 -23.72 -12.99
C SER A 146 3.41 -24.89 -12.02
N ILE A 147 2.73 -25.99 -12.32
CA ILE A 147 2.85 -27.23 -11.56
C ILE A 147 4.20 -27.86 -11.91
N ILE A 148 5.06 -28.03 -10.90
CA ILE A 148 6.36 -28.70 -11.05
C ILE A 148 6.15 -30.21 -10.94
N GLU A 149 5.41 -30.64 -9.91
CA GLU A 149 5.09 -32.04 -9.66
C GLU A 149 3.74 -32.12 -8.92
N SER A 150 2.98 -33.19 -9.16
CA SER A 150 1.74 -33.46 -8.43
C SER A 150 1.60 -34.94 -8.08
N ALA A 151 0.85 -35.23 -7.01
CA ALA A 151 0.51 -36.58 -6.61
C ALA A 151 -0.93 -36.62 -6.08
N PRO A 152 -1.69 -37.69 -6.36
CA PRO A 152 -3.01 -37.88 -5.76
C PRO A 152 -2.94 -37.86 -4.24
N PHE A 153 -3.80 -37.06 -3.61
CA PHE A 153 -3.91 -36.96 -2.17
C PHE A 153 -5.36 -36.71 -1.75
N ASP A 154 -5.92 -37.61 -0.96
CA ASP A 154 -7.29 -37.51 -0.49
C ASP A 154 -7.36 -36.75 0.84
N TYR A 155 -7.39 -35.42 0.75
CA TYR A 155 -7.56 -34.55 1.91
C TYR A 155 -9.05 -34.29 2.21
N ASN A 156 -9.39 -34.08 3.49
CA ASN A 156 -10.75 -33.73 3.93
C ASN A 156 -10.77 -32.46 4.79
N CYS A 157 -11.95 -32.08 5.30
CA CYS A 157 -12.16 -30.87 6.10
C CYS A 157 -12.08 -31.07 7.63
N ASP A 158 -11.93 -32.31 8.07
CA ASP A 158 -11.93 -32.69 9.49
C ASP A 158 -10.51 -32.87 10.02
N ASP A 159 -9.64 -33.45 9.20
CA ASP A 159 -8.27 -33.77 9.56
C ASP A 159 -7.32 -32.58 9.44
N THR A 160 -6.26 -32.62 10.24
CA THR A 160 -5.13 -31.69 10.16
C THR A 160 -3.93 -32.43 9.59
N TYR A 161 -3.30 -31.84 8.58
CA TYR A 161 -2.13 -32.37 7.91
C TYR A 161 -0.90 -31.55 8.25
N VAL A 162 0.27 -32.20 8.36
CA VAL A 162 1.55 -31.52 8.53
C VAL A 162 2.27 -31.47 7.19
N LEU A 163 2.30 -30.28 6.58
CA LEU A 163 3.08 -30.01 5.37
C LEU A 163 4.52 -29.69 5.76
N LYS A 164 5.48 -30.26 5.04
CA LYS A 164 6.91 -30.00 5.22
C LYS A 164 7.61 -29.85 3.87
N ALA A 165 8.50 -28.86 3.77
CA ALA A 165 9.43 -28.71 2.66
C ALA A 165 10.85 -28.51 3.21
N GLU A 166 11.79 -29.33 2.74
CA GLU A 166 13.23 -29.26 3.06
C GLU A 166 13.96 -28.74 1.83
N ILE A 167 14.66 -27.62 1.97
CA ILE A 167 15.34 -26.96 0.88
C ILE A 167 16.84 -27.04 1.12
N LYS A 168 17.61 -27.45 0.10
CA LYS A 168 19.07 -27.41 0.10
C LYS A 168 19.61 -27.09 -1.30
N GLY A 169 20.01 -25.85 -1.52
CA GLY A 169 20.38 -25.36 -2.84
C GLY A 169 19.19 -25.41 -3.81
N SER A 170 19.31 -26.20 -4.89
CA SER A 170 18.20 -26.48 -5.81
C SER A 170 17.32 -27.65 -5.38
N HIS A 171 17.79 -28.46 -4.44
CA HIS A 171 17.13 -29.71 -4.07
C HIS A 171 16.01 -29.45 -3.07
N VAL A 172 14.83 -30.01 -3.34
CA VAL A 172 13.62 -29.83 -2.53
C VAL A 172 13.01 -31.19 -2.25
N ILE A 173 12.75 -31.46 -0.97
CA ILE A 173 11.99 -32.63 -0.51
C ILE A 173 10.71 -32.14 0.14
N CYS A 174 9.57 -32.61 -0.35
CA CYS A 174 8.24 -32.27 0.18
C CYS A 174 7.57 -33.51 0.77
N SER A 175 6.99 -33.37 1.96
CA SER A 175 6.28 -34.44 2.64
C SER A 175 4.98 -33.97 3.30
N VAL A 176 4.07 -34.92 3.49
CA VAL A 176 2.85 -34.75 4.29
C VAL A 176 2.87 -35.82 5.38
N ASP A 177 2.72 -35.42 6.64
CA ASP A 177 2.73 -36.33 7.80
C ASP A 177 3.93 -37.30 7.76
N ASP A 178 5.12 -36.73 7.55
CA ASP A 178 6.43 -37.40 7.42
C ASP A 178 6.58 -38.38 6.22
N LYS A 179 5.56 -38.53 5.38
CA LYS A 179 5.66 -39.29 4.13
C LYS A 179 6.11 -38.38 2.99
N VAL A 180 7.26 -38.71 2.37
CA VAL A 180 7.79 -37.99 1.20
C VAL A 180 6.91 -38.24 -0.03
N TYR A 181 6.59 -37.15 -0.74
CA TYR A 181 5.86 -37.18 -2.02
C TYR A 181 6.70 -36.67 -3.17
N PHE A 182 7.52 -35.64 -2.95
CA PHE A 182 8.39 -35.06 -3.97
C PHE A 182 9.82 -34.99 -3.46
N ASP A 183 10.77 -35.35 -4.33
CA ASP A 183 12.21 -35.33 -4.10
C ASP A 183 12.84 -35.01 -5.46
N LEU A 184 13.16 -33.73 -5.68
CA LEU A 184 13.58 -33.22 -6.98
C LEU A 184 14.48 -31.99 -6.87
N ASP A 185 15.15 -31.67 -7.97
CA ASP A 185 15.86 -30.40 -8.15
C ASP A 185 15.01 -29.40 -8.94
N THR A 186 14.92 -28.17 -8.44
CA THR A 186 14.31 -27.04 -9.14
C THR A 186 15.16 -25.79 -9.02
N GLU A 187 15.34 -25.06 -10.11
CA GLU A 187 16.14 -23.83 -10.10
C GLU A 187 15.51 -22.74 -9.24
N TYR A 188 14.18 -22.74 -9.11
CA TYR A 188 13.45 -21.77 -8.30
C TYR A 188 13.82 -21.84 -6.82
N ALA A 189 14.22 -23.00 -6.30
CA ALA A 189 14.62 -23.14 -4.91
C ALA A 189 15.90 -22.34 -4.59
N ARG A 190 16.79 -22.14 -5.58
CA ARG A 190 18.05 -21.41 -5.41
C ARG A 190 17.86 -19.94 -5.05
N GLN A 191 16.69 -19.36 -5.32
CA GLN A 191 16.42 -17.97 -4.97
C GLN A 191 16.37 -17.75 -3.45
N GLY A 192 16.08 -18.80 -2.67
CA GLY A 192 15.88 -18.68 -1.23
C GLY A 192 14.79 -17.67 -0.87
N GLY A 193 14.87 -17.10 0.32
CA GLY A 193 13.96 -16.08 0.82
C GLY A 193 12.97 -16.60 1.86
N LYS A 194 11.92 -15.81 2.04
CA LYS A 194 10.93 -15.92 3.11
C LYS A 194 10.17 -17.24 3.04
N VAL A 195 9.43 -17.52 4.11
CA VAL A 195 8.37 -18.52 4.11
C VAL A 195 7.00 -17.87 4.08
N ALA A 196 5.98 -18.64 3.74
CA ALA A 196 4.60 -18.21 3.77
C ALA A 196 3.65 -19.32 4.24
N ILE A 197 2.52 -18.92 4.79
CA ILE A 197 1.30 -19.72 4.79
C ILE A 197 0.34 -19.10 3.78
N THR A 198 -0.33 -19.91 2.97
CA THR A 198 -1.18 -19.41 1.89
C THR A 198 -2.43 -20.25 1.75
N ALA A 199 -3.55 -19.59 1.50
CA ALA A 199 -4.79 -20.25 1.14
C ALA A 199 -5.65 -19.33 0.30
N THR A 200 -6.47 -19.92 -0.57
CA THR A 200 -7.52 -19.23 -1.32
C THR A 200 -8.92 -19.56 -0.80
N ILE A 201 -8.98 -20.27 0.34
CA ILE A 201 -10.17 -20.81 1.00
C ILE A 201 -10.02 -20.71 2.52
N PRO A 202 -11.14 -20.79 3.28
CA PRO A 202 -11.08 -20.87 4.72
C PRO A 202 -10.25 -22.06 5.18
N THR A 203 -9.16 -21.75 5.86
CA THR A 203 -8.09 -22.68 6.24
C THR A 203 -7.51 -22.26 7.56
N GLN A 204 -7.25 -23.23 8.42
CA GLN A 204 -6.66 -23.08 9.73
C GLN A 204 -5.20 -23.55 9.76
N PHE A 205 -4.33 -22.74 10.34
CA PHE A 205 -2.92 -23.03 10.58
C PHE A 205 -2.65 -23.03 12.09
N GLY A 206 -2.18 -24.15 12.63
CA GLY A 206 -1.97 -24.34 14.06
C GLY A 206 -0.52 -24.17 14.55
N PHE A 207 0.47 -24.19 13.66
CA PHE A 207 1.86 -23.84 13.94
C PHE A 207 2.64 -23.67 12.63
N VAL A 208 3.76 -22.96 12.70
CA VAL A 208 4.77 -22.87 11.64
C VAL A 208 6.17 -22.87 12.26
N ASN A 209 6.97 -23.86 11.88
CA ASN A 209 8.35 -24.00 12.34
C ASN A 209 9.29 -23.92 11.14
N VAL A 210 10.36 -23.15 11.29
CA VAL A 210 11.41 -23.02 10.29
C VAL A 210 12.75 -23.23 10.96
N THR A 211 13.49 -24.23 10.49
CA THR A 211 14.81 -24.58 11.03
C THR A 211 15.87 -24.66 9.95
N THR A 212 17.12 -24.50 10.34
CA THR A 212 18.29 -24.64 9.46
C THR A 212 19.51 -25.12 10.26
N SER A 213 20.65 -25.34 9.60
CA SER A 213 21.90 -25.66 10.29
C SER A 213 22.52 -24.42 10.95
N GLU A 214 23.26 -24.59 12.05
CA GLU A 214 24.02 -23.48 12.67
C GLU A 214 24.97 -22.79 11.66
N SER A 215 25.60 -23.56 10.77
CA SER A 215 26.45 -23.00 9.72
C SER A 215 25.68 -22.14 8.72
N THR A 216 24.47 -22.56 8.36
CA THR A 216 23.61 -21.77 7.47
C THR A 216 23.12 -20.51 8.18
N ALA A 217 22.70 -20.61 9.44
CA ALA A 217 22.29 -19.46 10.24
C ALA A 217 23.41 -18.41 10.36
N ALA A 218 24.63 -18.84 10.67
CA ALA A 218 25.81 -17.96 10.69
C ALA A 218 26.06 -17.32 9.32
N SER A 219 25.84 -18.06 8.23
CA SER A 219 25.96 -17.52 6.88
C SER A 219 24.85 -16.52 6.52
N ILE A 220 23.62 -16.73 7.00
CA ILE A 220 22.50 -15.79 6.83
C ILE A 220 22.84 -14.48 7.55
N ASP A 221 23.34 -14.56 8.78
CA ASP A 221 23.75 -13.39 9.56
C ASP A 221 24.92 -12.64 8.91
N ALA A 222 25.91 -13.37 8.38
CA ALA A 222 27.01 -12.78 7.63
C ALA A 222 26.51 -12.04 6.38
N ALA A 223 25.58 -12.62 5.62
CA ALA A 223 24.99 -11.98 4.44
C ALA A 223 24.17 -10.73 4.81
N ARG A 224 23.41 -10.79 5.92
CA ARG A 224 22.65 -9.65 6.43
C ARG A 224 23.58 -8.49 6.83
N ASN A 225 24.68 -8.80 7.52
CA ASN A 225 25.69 -7.82 7.93
C ASN A 225 26.45 -7.23 6.73
N ALA A 226 26.80 -8.06 5.75
CA ALA A 226 27.44 -7.60 4.52
C ALA A 226 26.55 -6.61 3.76
N TYR A 227 25.25 -6.91 3.62
CA TYR A 227 24.31 -6.00 2.99
C TYR A 227 24.10 -4.70 3.78
N LYS A 228 24.06 -4.79 5.12
CA LYS A 228 23.99 -3.61 5.97
C LYS A 228 25.21 -2.70 5.76
N ALA A 229 26.41 -3.27 5.69
CA ALA A 229 27.64 -2.53 5.41
C ALA A 229 27.62 -1.90 4.01
N GLU A 230 27.12 -2.60 3.00
CA GLU A 230 26.92 -2.06 1.64
C GLU A 230 25.96 -0.86 1.65
N CYS A 231 24.85 -0.95 2.37
CA CYS A 231 23.92 0.16 2.55
C CYS A 231 24.56 1.34 3.29
N GLU A 232 25.35 1.10 4.33
CA GLU A 232 26.06 2.14 5.08
C GLU A 232 27.12 2.83 4.22
N ASP A 233 27.87 2.08 3.41
CA ASP A 233 28.84 2.62 2.45
C ASP A 233 28.14 3.47 1.38
N ALA A 234 27.07 2.95 0.78
CA ALA A 234 26.25 3.71 -0.17
C ALA A 234 25.70 5.01 0.46
N GLN A 235 25.20 4.95 1.69
CA GLN A 235 24.71 6.13 2.42
C GLN A 235 25.82 7.13 2.75
N ALA A 236 27.05 6.68 3.00
CA ALA A 236 28.18 7.56 3.33
C ALA A 236 28.59 8.49 2.18
N HIS A 237 28.25 8.14 0.94
CA HIS A 237 28.45 8.99 -0.24
C HIS A 237 27.49 10.18 -0.30
N TYR A 238 26.43 10.19 0.52
CA TYR A 238 25.42 11.24 0.54
C TYR A 238 25.52 12.08 1.82
N PRO A 239 25.15 13.38 1.77
CA PRO A 239 25.07 14.21 2.96
C PRO A 239 24.16 13.58 4.02
N LYS A 240 24.62 13.59 5.28
CA LYS A 240 23.78 13.13 6.40
C LYS A 240 22.64 14.12 6.63
N MET A 241 21.44 13.58 6.78
CA MET A 241 20.29 14.36 7.26
C MET A 241 20.61 14.95 8.63
N LYS A 242 20.47 16.27 8.76
CA LYS A 242 20.55 16.97 10.04
C LYS A 242 19.14 17.29 10.49
N LEU A 243 18.79 16.89 11.71
CA LEU A 243 17.57 17.37 12.33
C LEU A 243 17.69 18.88 12.53
N LEU A 244 16.93 19.63 11.75
CA LEU A 244 16.89 21.09 11.85
C LEU A 244 15.94 21.52 12.97
N LYS A 245 14.68 21.07 12.90
CA LYS A 245 13.62 21.42 13.84
C LYS A 245 12.66 20.26 14.06
N LYS A 246 11.97 20.29 15.20
CA LYS A 246 10.80 19.45 15.51
C LYS A 246 9.61 20.38 15.68
N ILE A 247 8.59 20.19 14.85
CA ILE A 247 7.36 20.98 14.87
C ILE A 247 6.21 20.10 15.36
N ASP A 248 5.34 20.64 16.21
CA ASP A 248 4.11 19.97 16.62
C ASP A 248 3.01 20.32 15.60
N LEU A 249 2.44 19.29 14.99
CA LEU A 249 1.40 19.41 13.96
C LEU A 249 0.03 18.96 14.46
N LYS A 250 -0.15 18.85 15.79
CA LYS A 250 -1.46 18.53 16.38
C LYS A 250 -2.54 19.49 15.87
N GLY A 251 -3.74 18.99 15.56
CA GLY A 251 -4.84 19.77 15.00
C GLY A 251 -4.74 20.11 13.51
N CYS A 252 -3.56 20.13 12.91
CA CYS A 252 -3.34 20.67 11.56
C CYS A 252 -2.51 19.76 10.64
N GLY A 253 -2.07 18.61 11.15
CA GLY A 253 -1.32 17.62 10.40
C GLY A 253 -2.09 17.09 9.19
N THR A 254 -1.35 16.71 8.15
CA THR A 254 -1.87 16.09 6.93
C THR A 254 -1.07 14.84 6.59
N GLY A 255 -1.51 14.11 5.57
CA GLY A 255 -0.68 13.10 4.91
C GLY A 255 0.39 13.77 4.04
N ARG A 256 0.43 13.43 2.76
CA ARG A 256 1.48 13.87 1.82
C ARG A 256 1.33 15.30 1.26
N GLN A 257 0.43 16.13 1.80
CA GLN A 257 0.06 17.43 1.21
C GLN A 257 0.75 18.61 1.89
N LEU A 258 2.04 18.79 1.58
CA LEU A 258 2.88 19.89 2.05
C LEU A 258 3.51 20.63 0.87
N ARG A 259 3.59 21.96 0.93
CA ARG A 259 4.31 22.81 -0.02
C ARG A 259 5.12 23.86 0.72
N PHE A 260 6.19 24.33 0.09
CA PHE A 260 7.02 25.43 0.56
C PHE A 260 6.96 26.59 -0.42
N GLY A 261 7.01 27.81 0.09
CA GLY A 261 7.14 29.04 -0.72
C GLY A 261 7.44 30.27 0.14
N HIS A 262 7.63 31.41 -0.50
CA HIS A 262 8.00 32.69 0.08
C HIS A 262 6.76 33.55 0.32
N LEU A 263 5.86 33.05 1.17
CA LEU A 263 4.61 33.72 1.50
C LEU A 263 4.81 35.14 2.04
N LEU A 264 5.90 35.35 2.80
CA LEU A 264 6.23 36.63 3.44
C LEU A 264 7.17 37.51 2.62
N GLY A 265 7.63 37.06 1.44
CA GLY A 265 8.53 37.83 0.55
C GLY A 265 9.89 38.20 1.18
N ASN A 266 10.25 37.61 2.31
CA ASN A 266 11.45 37.95 3.10
C ASN A 266 12.66 37.05 2.78
N GLY A 267 12.56 36.19 1.77
CA GLY A 267 13.60 35.23 1.39
C GLY A 267 13.67 33.97 2.26
N GLU A 268 12.85 33.86 3.30
CA GLU A 268 12.69 32.62 4.06
C GLU A 268 11.51 31.79 3.51
N TYR A 269 11.63 30.47 3.61
CA TYR A 269 10.51 29.59 3.29
C TYR A 269 9.45 29.60 4.39
N GLN A 270 8.20 29.47 3.97
CA GLN A 270 7.06 29.11 4.80
C GLN A 270 6.47 27.81 4.26
N MET A 271 5.70 27.12 5.10
CA MET A 271 5.05 25.85 4.79
C MET A 271 3.55 26.05 4.68
N VAL A 272 2.90 25.39 3.72
CA VAL A 272 1.43 25.25 3.71
C VAL A 272 1.08 23.78 3.67
N MET A 273 0.25 23.36 4.62
CA MET A 273 -0.29 22.01 4.74
C MET A 273 -1.77 22.02 4.41
N ALA A 274 -2.22 21.03 3.65
CA ALA A 274 -3.62 20.86 3.31
C ALA A 274 -4.20 19.63 4.01
N GLN A 275 -5.09 19.82 4.98
CA GLN A 275 -5.97 18.75 5.41
C GLN A 275 -7.02 18.50 4.33
N CYS A 276 -7.37 17.24 4.15
CA CYS A 276 -8.22 16.81 3.07
C CYS A 276 -9.31 15.87 3.55
N GLN A 277 -10.35 15.72 2.75
CA GLN A 277 -11.50 14.88 3.05
C GLN A 277 -11.92 14.07 1.82
N LYS A 278 -12.19 12.79 2.06
CA LYS A 278 -12.79 11.81 1.13
C LYS A 278 -14.24 12.19 0.80
N ARG A 279 -14.67 12.04 -0.46
CA ARG A 279 -16.06 12.31 -0.89
C ARG A 279 -16.57 11.28 -1.89
N VAL A 280 -17.88 11.02 -1.83
CA VAL A 280 -18.68 10.15 -2.71
C VAL A 280 -18.28 8.68 -2.65
N ASN A 281 -17.14 8.30 -3.25
CA ASN A 281 -16.65 6.93 -3.23
C ASN A 281 -15.16 6.94 -2.85
N ARG A 282 -14.87 6.56 -1.59
CA ARG A 282 -13.52 6.60 -1.03
C ARG A 282 -12.89 7.99 -1.26
N ASP A 283 -11.72 8.06 -1.88
CA ASP A 283 -11.05 9.31 -2.19
C ASP A 283 -11.22 9.77 -3.65
N ALA A 284 -12.13 9.17 -4.43
CA ALA A 284 -12.36 9.47 -5.85
C ALA A 284 -12.60 10.95 -6.15
N TYR A 285 -13.11 11.68 -5.16
CA TYR A 285 -13.43 13.11 -5.24
C TYR A 285 -12.91 13.87 -4.01
N GLY A 286 -11.66 13.58 -3.62
CA GLY A 286 -10.98 14.25 -2.53
C GLY A 286 -11.11 15.78 -2.60
N THR A 287 -11.17 16.42 -1.44
CA THR A 287 -11.19 17.90 -1.32
C THR A 287 -10.26 18.37 -0.24
N ILE A 288 -9.71 19.56 -0.42
CA ILE A 288 -9.06 20.29 0.67
C ILE A 288 -10.16 20.79 1.62
N SER A 289 -10.04 20.46 2.90
CA SER A 289 -10.96 20.89 3.97
C SER A 289 -10.41 22.12 4.70
N CYS A 290 -9.11 22.13 4.99
CA CYS A 290 -8.41 23.22 5.67
C CYS A 290 -6.99 23.37 5.12
N LEU A 291 -6.55 24.61 4.91
CA LEU A 291 -5.16 24.97 4.68
C LEU A 291 -4.60 25.62 5.95
N THR A 292 -3.42 25.22 6.38
CA THR A 292 -2.69 25.90 7.46
C THR A 292 -1.32 26.31 6.95
N ALA A 293 -1.00 27.60 7.08
CA ALA A 293 0.32 28.13 6.77
C ALA A 293 1.15 28.30 8.05
N PHE A 294 2.43 27.99 7.97
CA PHE A 294 3.38 28.05 9.07
C PHE A 294 4.67 28.72 8.64
N ASP A 295 5.38 29.33 9.59
CA ASP A 295 6.81 29.53 9.44
C ASP A 295 7.60 28.23 9.66
N LEU A 296 8.92 28.26 9.49
CA LEU A 296 9.78 27.09 9.73
C LEU A 296 9.92 26.72 11.21
N ASP A 297 9.54 27.60 12.14
CA ASP A 297 9.47 27.31 13.58
C ASP A 297 8.20 26.55 13.96
N GLY A 298 7.23 26.43 13.05
CA GLY A 298 5.95 25.79 13.30
C GLY A 298 4.91 26.73 13.88
N ASN A 299 5.16 28.04 13.91
CA ASN A 299 4.14 29.01 14.29
C ASN A 299 3.13 29.14 13.15
N ILE A 300 1.84 29.02 13.48
CA ILE A 300 0.77 29.20 12.52
C ILE A 300 0.69 30.69 12.13
N LEU A 301 0.75 30.95 10.82
CA LEU A 301 0.56 32.29 10.25
C LEU A 301 -0.93 32.56 10.04
N TRP A 302 -1.64 31.60 9.43
CA TRP A 302 -3.08 31.67 9.18
C TRP A 302 -3.66 30.29 8.86
N GLN A 303 -4.99 30.21 8.93
CA GLN A 303 -5.77 29.04 8.54
C GLN A 303 -6.92 29.44 7.61
N HIS A 304 -7.11 28.67 6.55
CA HIS A 304 -8.22 28.84 5.62
C HIS A 304 -9.10 27.57 5.62
N GLY A 305 -10.19 27.61 6.39
CA GLY A 305 -11.06 26.46 6.66
C GLY A 305 -11.02 26.04 8.13
N GLU A 306 -11.67 24.94 8.46
CA GLU A 306 -11.74 24.42 9.84
C GLU A 306 -10.81 23.22 9.99
N PRO A 307 -9.78 23.29 10.85
CA PRO A 307 -8.87 22.19 11.10
C PRO A 307 -9.56 21.06 11.89
N THR A 308 -9.01 19.86 11.85
CA THR A 308 -9.55 18.71 12.59
C THR A 308 -8.48 17.73 13.05
N ASP A 309 -8.71 17.16 14.24
CA ASP A 309 -7.92 16.07 14.82
C ASP A 309 -8.35 14.68 14.30
N ASN A 310 -9.34 14.60 13.40
CA ASN A 310 -9.76 13.32 12.84
C ASN A 310 -8.73 12.78 11.84
N HIS A 311 -7.96 11.78 12.25
CA HIS A 311 -6.93 11.18 11.41
C HIS A 311 -7.48 10.35 10.24
N ASP A 312 -8.75 9.91 10.29
CA ASP A 312 -9.33 9.02 9.27
C ASP A 312 -9.63 9.74 7.94
N ILE A 313 -9.78 11.07 7.98
CA ILE A 313 -10.20 11.85 6.81
C ILE A 313 -9.04 12.23 5.89
N GLY A 314 -7.80 12.33 6.43
CA GLY A 314 -6.65 12.92 5.73
C GLY A 314 -5.80 11.97 4.89
N THR A 315 -5.96 10.65 5.05
CA THR A 315 -5.20 9.64 4.27
C THR A 315 -5.82 9.47 2.88
N ILE A 316 -5.28 10.18 1.89
CA ILE A 316 -5.77 10.19 0.51
C ILE A 316 -4.69 9.69 -0.46
N SER A 317 -5.05 8.81 -1.38
CA SER A 317 -4.20 8.30 -2.47
C SER A 317 -4.24 9.19 -3.73
N ALA A 318 -5.13 10.17 -3.76
CA ALA A 318 -5.26 11.15 -4.84
C ALA A 318 -4.31 12.35 -4.65
N ASP A 319 -4.11 13.11 -5.71
CA ASP A 319 -3.49 14.43 -5.62
C ASP A 319 -4.46 15.43 -4.97
N MET A 320 -3.96 16.63 -4.64
CA MET A 320 -4.82 17.72 -4.19
C MET A 320 -4.44 19.03 -4.89
N PRO A 321 -5.43 19.88 -5.26
CA PRO A 321 -5.20 21.08 -6.04
C PRO A 321 -4.65 22.18 -5.13
N MET A 322 -3.33 22.19 -4.93
CA MET A 322 -2.63 23.22 -4.17
C MET A 322 -1.25 23.50 -4.79
N GLN A 323 -0.98 24.79 -5.04
CA GLN A 323 0.33 25.33 -5.42
C GLN A 323 0.63 26.59 -4.61
N ILE A 324 1.93 26.91 -4.48
CA ILE A 324 2.41 28.16 -3.91
C ILE A 324 3.25 28.86 -4.97
N TYR A 325 2.88 30.08 -5.36
CA TYR A 325 3.55 30.82 -6.44
C TYR A 325 3.13 32.30 -6.48
N ASP A 326 4.09 33.20 -6.68
CA ASP A 326 3.94 34.63 -7.02
C ASP A 326 3.26 34.81 -8.39
N ILE A 327 1.92 34.65 -8.42
CA ILE A 327 1.15 34.59 -9.68
C ILE A 327 0.84 35.98 -10.21
N ASP A 328 0.85 37.01 -9.37
CA ASP A 328 0.64 38.40 -9.79
C ASP A 328 1.92 39.24 -9.87
N GLY A 329 3.06 38.70 -9.44
CA GLY A 329 4.36 39.34 -9.59
C GLY A 329 4.67 40.40 -8.53
N ASP A 330 3.91 40.45 -7.44
CA ASP A 330 4.10 41.42 -6.36
C ASP A 330 5.26 41.06 -5.40
N GLY A 331 5.87 39.88 -5.58
CA GLY A 331 7.01 39.40 -4.82
C GLY A 331 6.64 38.60 -3.57
N PHE A 332 5.35 38.31 -3.37
CA PHE A 332 4.84 37.41 -2.34
C PHE A 332 4.20 36.20 -3.02
N ASP A 333 4.50 34.99 -2.56
CA ASP A 333 3.86 33.82 -3.17
C ASP A 333 2.39 33.70 -2.71
N GLU A 334 1.45 33.62 -3.65
CA GLU A 334 0.06 33.25 -3.37
C GLU A 334 -0.08 31.75 -3.05
N VAL A 335 -1.16 31.39 -2.36
CA VAL A 335 -1.62 29.99 -2.30
C VAL A 335 -2.78 29.81 -3.27
N ILE A 336 -2.54 29.05 -4.35
CA ILE A 336 -3.54 28.75 -5.37
C ILE A 336 -4.12 27.37 -5.08
N THR A 337 -5.45 27.29 -4.93
CA THR A 337 -6.11 26.06 -4.50
C THR A 337 -7.52 25.90 -5.09
N ALA A 338 -8.19 24.79 -4.77
CA ALA A 338 -9.61 24.64 -5.03
C ALA A 338 -10.37 24.09 -3.81
N LYS A 339 -11.52 24.71 -3.51
CA LYS A 339 -12.44 24.31 -2.43
C LYS A 339 -13.85 24.72 -2.79
N ASN A 340 -14.84 23.88 -2.47
CA ASN A 340 -16.26 24.16 -2.74
C ASN A 340 -16.57 24.52 -4.22
N PHE A 341 -15.97 23.78 -5.16
CA PHE A 341 -16.10 24.04 -6.60
C PHE A 341 -15.72 25.47 -7.00
N GLU A 342 -14.78 26.07 -6.26
CA GLU A 342 -14.14 27.33 -6.59
C GLU A 342 -12.62 27.10 -6.71
N VAL A 343 -12.02 27.69 -7.75
CA VAL A 343 -10.57 27.94 -7.77
C VAL A 343 -10.33 29.23 -7.01
N LEU A 344 -9.38 29.22 -6.09
CA LEU A 344 -9.05 30.32 -5.20
C LEU A 344 -7.59 30.73 -5.39
N ILE A 345 -7.35 32.02 -5.39
CA ILE A 345 -6.02 32.61 -5.22
C ILE A 345 -6.04 33.33 -3.87
N LEU A 346 -5.28 32.83 -2.90
CA LEU A 346 -5.18 33.37 -1.55
C LEU A 346 -3.91 34.21 -1.41
N ASP A 347 -3.99 35.33 -0.70
CA ASP A 347 -2.81 36.08 -0.27
C ASP A 347 -1.94 35.19 0.63
N GLY A 348 -0.68 34.98 0.26
CA GLY A 348 0.21 34.11 1.01
C GLY A 348 0.44 34.54 2.45
N ARG A 349 0.35 35.83 2.75
CA ARG A 349 0.64 36.39 4.07
C ARG A 349 -0.52 36.22 5.04
N THR A 350 -1.76 36.25 4.54
CA THR A 350 -2.96 36.32 5.38
C THR A 350 -3.94 35.16 5.18
N GLY A 351 -3.87 34.44 4.06
CA GLY A 351 -4.85 33.42 3.69
C GLY A 351 -6.19 33.99 3.20
N GLU A 352 -6.29 35.31 3.05
CA GLU A 352 -7.47 35.99 2.52
C GLU A 352 -7.60 35.78 1.02
N VAL A 353 -8.84 35.73 0.53
CA VAL A 353 -9.11 35.46 -0.89
C VAL A 353 -8.85 36.72 -1.72
N LYS A 354 -7.81 36.70 -2.57
CA LYS A 354 -7.54 37.75 -3.57
C LYS A 354 -8.45 37.59 -4.79
N LYS A 355 -8.58 36.36 -5.31
CA LYS A 355 -9.48 36.04 -6.43
C LYS A 355 -10.17 34.69 -6.22
N ARG A 356 -11.37 34.56 -6.80
CA ARG A 356 -12.08 33.27 -6.90
C ARG A 356 -12.92 33.19 -8.17
N ALA A 357 -13.06 31.99 -8.70
CA ALA A 357 -14.02 31.68 -9.76
C ALA A 357 -14.58 30.27 -9.55
N LYS A 358 -15.81 30.04 -10.00
CA LYS A 358 -16.39 28.70 -10.00
C LYS A 358 -15.61 27.80 -10.96
N THR A 359 -15.41 26.53 -10.59
CA THR A 359 -14.82 25.55 -11.49
C THR A 359 -15.75 25.31 -12.69
N PRO A 360 -15.23 24.88 -13.86
CA PRO A 360 -16.03 24.62 -15.05
C PRO A 360 -17.20 23.68 -14.79
N PHE A 361 -18.26 23.80 -15.59
CA PHE A 361 -19.34 22.82 -15.58
C PHE A 361 -18.87 21.48 -16.18
N SER A 362 -19.41 20.41 -15.63
CA SER A 362 -19.46 19.08 -16.24
C SER A 362 -20.66 19.04 -17.18
N THR A 363 -20.50 18.50 -18.39
CA THR A 363 -21.62 18.32 -19.32
C THR A 363 -21.99 16.84 -19.46
N PRO A 364 -23.29 16.50 -19.65
CA PRO A 364 -23.72 15.11 -19.82
C PRO A 364 -23.02 14.39 -20.99
N GLU A 365 -22.72 15.11 -22.07
CA GLU A 365 -22.02 14.59 -23.24
C GLU A 365 -20.59 14.17 -22.90
N GLU A 366 -19.86 15.01 -22.15
CA GLU A 366 -18.50 14.72 -21.68
C GLU A 366 -18.53 13.57 -20.66
N ASP A 367 -19.49 13.59 -19.73
CA ASP A 367 -19.64 12.58 -18.67
C ASP A 367 -19.82 11.17 -19.22
N GLY A 368 -20.54 11.03 -20.33
CA GLY A 368 -20.72 9.74 -21.03
C GLY A 368 -19.43 9.14 -21.61
N THR A 369 -18.34 9.90 -21.64
CA THR A 369 -17.04 9.48 -22.18
C THR A 369 -15.94 9.41 -21.11
N ILE A 370 -16.28 9.64 -19.85
CA ILE A 370 -15.30 9.56 -18.76
C ILE A 370 -14.96 8.10 -18.45
N ILE A 371 -13.68 7.87 -18.21
CA ILE A 371 -13.11 6.59 -17.81
C ILE A 371 -12.69 6.60 -16.35
N GLY A 372 -12.70 5.44 -15.70
CA GLY A 372 -12.23 5.31 -14.31
C GLY A 372 -13.16 5.87 -13.23
N VAL A 373 -14.21 6.61 -13.59
CA VAL A 373 -15.20 7.14 -12.64
C VAL A 373 -16.00 6.02 -11.97
N PRO A 374 -16.14 6.07 -10.63
CA PRO A 374 -17.06 5.23 -9.89
C PRO A 374 -18.46 5.19 -10.49
N ASP A 375 -19.03 3.98 -10.60
CA ASP A 375 -20.40 3.76 -11.08
C ASP A 375 -20.68 4.29 -12.51
N LYS A 376 -19.63 4.69 -13.24
CA LYS A 376 -19.70 5.34 -14.57
C LYS A 376 -20.54 6.63 -14.58
N ILE A 377 -20.67 7.29 -13.43
CA ILE A 377 -21.45 8.51 -13.27
C ILE A 377 -20.58 9.54 -12.57
N TYR A 378 -20.37 10.68 -13.23
CA TYR A 378 -19.69 11.81 -12.60
C TYR A 378 -20.60 12.44 -11.54
N ALA A 379 -20.05 12.72 -10.37
CA ALA A 379 -20.86 12.97 -9.17
C ALA A 379 -21.42 14.40 -9.06
N PHE A 380 -20.94 15.36 -9.86
CA PHE A 380 -21.20 16.78 -9.65
C PHE A 380 -21.42 17.55 -10.96
N ASP A 381 -22.25 18.59 -10.94
CA ASP A 381 -22.40 19.49 -12.10
C ASP A 381 -21.15 20.33 -12.40
N ARG A 382 -20.21 20.40 -11.45
CA ARG A 382 -18.96 21.14 -11.60
C ARG A 382 -17.76 20.24 -11.43
N ILE A 383 -16.68 20.59 -12.11
CA ILE A 383 -15.39 19.91 -11.98
C ILE A 383 -14.92 19.98 -10.53
N ASN A 384 -14.58 18.83 -9.96
CA ASN A 384 -13.89 18.67 -8.69
C ASN A 384 -12.39 18.58 -8.99
N PRO A 385 -11.61 19.66 -8.79
CA PRO A 385 -10.19 19.61 -9.11
C PRO A 385 -9.48 18.64 -8.17
N ASP A 386 -8.67 17.77 -8.77
CA ASP A 386 -7.85 16.77 -8.09
C ASP A 386 -6.38 17.18 -8.14
N GLY A 387 -5.95 17.79 -9.25
CA GLY A 387 -4.60 18.31 -9.41
C GLY A 387 -4.59 19.74 -9.97
N MET A 388 -3.48 20.43 -9.72
CA MET A 388 -3.25 21.78 -10.23
C MET A 388 -1.77 22.02 -10.52
N ARG A 389 -1.46 22.84 -11.54
CA ARG A 389 -0.11 23.32 -11.87
C ARG A 389 -0.14 24.78 -12.30
N ILE A 390 0.97 25.48 -12.05
CA ILE A 390 1.24 26.81 -12.62
C ILE A 390 1.93 26.62 -13.97
N CYS A 391 1.49 27.37 -14.97
CA CYS A 391 1.88 27.20 -16.37
C CYS A 391 2.08 28.55 -17.05
N ASN A 392 2.61 28.52 -18.28
CA ASN A 392 2.82 29.70 -19.11
C ASN A 392 2.37 29.43 -20.56
N PHE A 393 1.09 29.14 -20.74
CA PHE A 393 0.49 28.89 -22.05
C PHE A 393 0.40 30.16 -22.90
N ARG A 394 0.26 31.32 -22.27
CA ARG A 394 0.24 32.63 -22.94
C ARG A 394 1.63 33.14 -23.37
N GLY A 395 2.72 32.49 -22.95
CA GLY A 395 4.08 32.89 -23.32
C GLY A 395 4.54 34.22 -22.69
N LEU A 396 4.09 34.50 -21.46
CA LEU A 396 4.46 35.67 -20.69
C LEU A 396 5.89 35.57 -20.15
N GLU A 397 6.43 36.67 -19.61
CA GLU A 397 7.76 36.69 -18.98
C GLU A 397 7.83 35.77 -17.75
N LYS A 398 6.77 35.75 -16.94
CA LYS A 398 6.59 34.82 -15.83
C LYS A 398 5.34 33.94 -16.07
N PRO A 399 5.35 32.67 -15.62
CA PRO A 399 4.14 31.84 -15.56
C PRO A 399 3.00 32.52 -14.80
N ARG A 400 1.83 32.68 -15.44
CA ARG A 400 0.62 33.24 -14.80
C ARG A 400 -0.64 32.47 -15.17
N ASP A 401 -0.49 31.28 -15.75
CA ASP A 401 -1.62 30.41 -16.11
C ASP A 401 -1.75 29.28 -15.10
N ILE A 402 -2.96 28.77 -14.96
CA ILE A 402 -3.28 27.69 -14.04
C ILE A 402 -3.85 26.53 -14.84
N LEU A 403 -3.28 25.35 -14.68
CA LEU A 403 -3.85 24.11 -15.18
C LEU A 403 -4.55 23.41 -14.03
N ILE A 404 -5.83 23.08 -14.17
CA ILE A 404 -6.55 22.20 -13.25
C ILE A 404 -6.93 20.90 -13.96
N LYS A 405 -6.89 19.78 -13.23
CA LYS A 405 -7.40 18.49 -13.69
C LYS A 405 -8.45 17.95 -12.74
N ASP A 406 -9.41 17.20 -13.25
CA ASP A 406 -10.15 16.26 -12.41
C ASP A 406 -9.31 15.00 -12.15
N ARG A 407 -9.85 14.02 -11.42
CA ARG A 407 -9.09 12.81 -11.10
C ARG A 407 -8.81 11.93 -12.33
N TYR A 408 -9.62 12.06 -13.37
CA TYR A 408 -9.73 11.06 -14.42
C TYR A 408 -9.12 11.55 -15.72
N CYS A 409 -9.84 12.34 -16.52
CA CYS A 409 -9.45 12.55 -17.90
C CYS A 409 -9.63 13.99 -18.39
N ARG A 410 -10.11 14.93 -17.56
CA ARG A 410 -10.37 16.30 -18.00
C ARG A 410 -9.37 17.27 -17.41
N VAL A 411 -8.93 18.19 -18.27
CA VAL A 411 -7.92 19.20 -17.95
C VAL A 411 -8.38 20.55 -18.51
N TYR A 412 -8.28 21.60 -17.70
CA TYR A 412 -8.66 22.96 -18.06
C TYR A 412 -7.50 23.90 -17.80
N ALA A 413 -7.19 24.76 -18.77
CA ALA A 413 -6.27 25.87 -18.58
C ALA A 413 -7.04 27.15 -18.32
N LEU A 414 -6.62 27.87 -17.30
CA LEU A 414 -7.16 29.14 -16.85
C LEU A 414 -6.07 30.21 -16.90
N ASN A 415 -6.43 31.45 -17.17
CA ASN A 415 -5.54 32.60 -16.99
C ASN A 415 -5.50 33.03 -15.50
N ASP A 416 -4.73 34.07 -15.18
CA ASP A 416 -4.61 34.65 -13.84
C ASP A 416 -5.87 35.43 -13.37
N ASP A 417 -6.84 35.61 -14.25
CA ASP A 417 -8.19 36.09 -13.92
C ASP A 417 -9.19 34.95 -13.70
N LEU A 418 -8.68 33.70 -13.72
CA LEU A 418 -9.45 32.46 -13.53
C LEU A 418 -10.48 32.21 -14.64
N GLU A 419 -10.27 32.79 -15.82
CA GLU A 419 -11.08 32.54 -17.01
C GLU A 419 -10.53 31.32 -17.76
N VAL A 420 -11.43 30.43 -18.19
CA VAL A 420 -11.06 29.24 -18.97
C VAL A 420 -10.56 29.67 -20.34
N MET A 421 -9.32 29.32 -20.66
CA MET A 421 -8.72 29.55 -21.97
C MET A 421 -9.02 28.38 -22.92
N TRP A 422 -8.88 27.15 -22.42
CA TRP A 422 -9.17 25.93 -23.18
C TRP A 422 -9.43 24.74 -22.25
N HIS A 423 -10.06 23.72 -22.80
CA HIS A 423 -10.36 22.44 -22.16
C HIS A 423 -9.87 21.29 -23.06
N PHE A 424 -9.36 20.24 -22.43
CA PHE A 424 -9.03 18.98 -23.08
C PHE A 424 -9.55 17.80 -22.26
N GLN A 425 -10.15 16.84 -22.96
CA GLN A 425 -10.52 15.55 -22.39
C GLN A 425 -9.74 14.42 -23.10
N SER A 426 -9.03 13.63 -22.32
CA SER A 426 -8.29 12.47 -22.81
C SER A 426 -9.19 11.23 -22.91
N ASP A 427 -8.85 10.34 -23.83
CA ASP A 427 -9.34 8.97 -23.92
C ASP A 427 -8.67 8.02 -22.90
N LYS A 428 -7.71 8.54 -22.11
CA LYS A 428 -6.94 7.84 -21.08
C LYS A 428 -6.93 8.64 -19.77
N ASN A 429 -6.57 7.99 -18.66
CA ASN A 429 -6.41 8.70 -17.38
C ASN A 429 -5.26 9.72 -17.52
N THR A 430 -5.47 10.96 -17.07
CA THR A 430 -4.56 12.12 -17.16
C THR A 430 -3.77 12.40 -15.90
#